data_AF-A0A022R049-F1
#
_entry.id   AF-A0A022R049-F1
#
_cell.length_a   1.000
_cell.length_b   1.000
_cell.length_c   1.000
_cell.angle_alpha   90.00
_cell.angle_beta   90.00
_cell.angle_gamma   90.00
#
_symmetry.space_group_name_H-M   'P 1'
#
loop_
_entity.id
_entity.type
_entity.pdbx_description
1 polymer ?
#
loop_
_entity_poly.entity_id
_entity_poly.type
_entity_poly.pdbx_seq_one_letter_code
_entity_poly.pdbx_strand_id
1 'polypeptide(L)'
;MFDRFDRDRSGNIDSAELRDALYSLGYALPPSVLQVLLSRYEDGTGRRVDLNFDSFVECGMIVKGLTEKFKEKDSRYTGSATLSYETFMSMVIPFIVSD
;
A
#
# COMPACT_ATOMS: atom_id res chain seq x y z
N MET A 1 -13.71 11.18 0.19
CA MET A 1 -12.28 10.97 -0.19
C MET A 1 -12.16 9.83 -1.18
N PHE A 2 -12.82 8.70 -0.91
CA PHE A 2 -12.98 7.58 -1.85
C PHE A 2 -13.55 8.00 -3.22
N ASP A 3 -14.66 8.75 -3.24
CA ASP A 3 -15.30 9.24 -4.50
C ASP A 3 -14.42 10.15 -5.38
N ARG A 4 -13.30 10.66 -4.83
CA ARG A 4 -12.33 11.44 -5.61
C ARG A 4 -11.44 10.53 -6.45
N PHE A 5 -11.25 9.29 -6.01
CA PHE A 5 -10.36 8.31 -6.60
C PHE A 5 -11.11 7.29 -7.45
N ASP A 6 -12.36 6.97 -7.11
CA ASP A 6 -13.31 6.24 -7.96
C ASP A 6 -13.75 7.15 -9.12
N ARG A 7 -12.96 7.18 -10.20
CA ARG A 7 -13.14 8.08 -11.34
C ARG A 7 -14.25 7.61 -12.25
N ASP A 8 -14.41 6.31 -12.38
CA ASP A 8 -15.46 5.72 -13.21
C ASP A 8 -16.80 5.58 -12.47
N ARG A 9 -16.83 5.85 -11.16
CA ARG A 9 -18.00 5.76 -10.28
C ARG A 9 -18.56 4.35 -10.22
N SER A 10 -17.69 3.35 -10.30
CA SER A 10 -18.05 1.94 -10.17
C SER A 10 -18.42 1.56 -8.74
N GLY A 11 -18.05 2.37 -7.75
CA GLY A 11 -18.17 2.06 -6.32
C GLY A 11 -17.00 1.21 -5.79
N ASN A 12 -16.00 0.92 -6.62
CA ASN A 12 -14.76 0.24 -6.23
C ASN A 12 -13.55 1.03 -6.76
N ILE A 13 -12.35 0.65 -6.32
CA ILE A 13 -11.09 1.24 -6.74
C ILE A 13 -10.28 0.19 -7.48
N ASP A 14 -10.04 0.42 -8.76
CA ASP A 14 -9.19 -0.46 -9.55
C ASP A 14 -7.68 -0.22 -9.30
N SER A 15 -6.84 -1.07 -9.89
CA SER A 15 -5.38 -0.96 -9.76
C SER A 15 -4.78 0.39 -10.21
N ALA A 16 -5.36 1.03 -11.23
CA ALA A 16 -4.88 2.30 -11.76
C ALA A 16 -5.32 3.47 -10.88
N GLU A 17 -6.56 3.42 -10.38
CA GLU A 17 -7.10 4.37 -9.42
C GLU A 17 -6.37 4.32 -8.09
N LEU A 18 -6.06 3.11 -7.59
CA LEU A 18 -5.24 2.94 -6.39
C LEU A 18 -3.85 3.57 -6.56
N ARG A 19 -3.18 3.31 -7.69
CA ARG A 19 -1.87 3.90 -7.99
C ARG A 19 -1.94 5.42 -7.98
N ASP A 20 -2.93 5.99 -8.66
CA ASP A 20 -3.11 7.44 -8.74
C ASP A 20 -3.47 8.04 -7.38
N ALA A 21 -4.26 7.34 -6.57
CA ALA A 21 -4.59 7.73 -5.21
C ALA A 21 -3.35 7.78 -4.31
N LEU A 22 -2.58 6.68 -4.26
CA LEU A 22 -1.33 6.60 -3.49
C LEU A 22 -0.33 7.68 -3.94
N TYR A 23 -0.20 7.90 -5.25
CA TYR A 23 0.65 8.96 -5.80
C TYR A 23 0.21 10.34 -5.33
N SER A 24 -1.10 10.64 -5.35
CA SER A 24 -1.65 11.91 -4.88
C SER A 24 -1.43 12.15 -3.38
N LEU A 25 -1.26 11.07 -2.60
CA LEU A 25 -0.95 11.10 -1.17
C LEU A 25 0.56 11.19 -0.88
N GLY A 26 1.40 11.24 -1.93
CA GLY A 26 2.85 11.34 -1.82
C GLY A 26 3.58 9.99 -1.78
N TYR A 27 2.90 8.89 -2.10
CA TYR A 27 3.47 7.54 -2.12
C TYR A 27 3.65 7.04 -3.56
N ALA A 28 4.86 7.21 -4.10
CA ALA A 28 5.22 6.68 -5.40
C ALA A 28 5.75 5.24 -5.27
N LEU A 29 4.84 4.27 -5.22
CA LEU A 29 5.22 2.86 -5.16
C LEU A 29 5.72 2.37 -6.53
N PRO A 30 6.83 1.60 -6.57
CA PRO A 30 7.22 0.88 -7.77
C PRO A 30 6.12 -0.10 -8.22
N PRO A 31 5.92 -0.32 -9.54
CA PRO A 31 4.87 -1.21 -10.04
C PRO A 31 4.92 -2.63 -9.46
N SER A 32 6.11 -3.17 -9.22
CA SER A 32 6.29 -4.49 -8.59
C SER A 32 5.78 -4.53 -7.14
N VAL A 33 5.95 -3.44 -6.39
CA VAL A 33 5.44 -3.33 -5.01
C VAL A 33 3.94 -3.17 -4.99
N LEU A 34 3.37 -2.41 -5.93
CA LEU A 34 1.93 -2.28 -6.09
C LEU A 34 1.28 -3.64 -6.40
N GLN A 35 1.91 -4.48 -7.24
CA GLN A 35 1.41 -5.82 -7.52
C GLN A 35 1.40 -6.72 -6.27
N VAL A 36 2.46 -6.69 -5.45
CA VAL A 36 2.51 -7.43 -4.17
C VAL A 36 1.44 -6.95 -3.19
N LEU A 37 1.11 -5.66 -3.22
CA LEU A 37 0.04 -5.10 -2.39
C LEU A 37 -1.33 -5.58 -2.86
N LEU A 38 -1.59 -5.55 -4.18
CA LEU A 38 -2.84 -5.99 -4.78
C LEU A 38 -3.07 -7.50 -4.66
N SER A 39 -2.01 -8.32 -4.64
CA SER A 39 -2.14 -9.78 -4.50
C SER A 39 -2.77 -10.21 -3.17
N ARG A 40 -2.84 -9.32 -2.17
CA ARG A 40 -3.59 -9.59 -0.92
C ARG A 40 -5.11 -9.53 -1.08
N TYR A 41 -5.58 -8.86 -2.13
CA TYR A 41 -7.00 -8.63 -2.39
C TYR A 41 -7.50 -9.45 -3.59
N GLU A 42 -6.66 -10.32 -4.15
CA GLU A 42 -7.07 -11.27 -5.17
C GLU A 42 -7.96 -12.36 -4.56
N ASP A 43 -9.10 -12.62 -5.18
CA ASP A 43 -10.08 -13.63 -4.76
C ASP A 43 -9.81 -15.03 -5.36
N GLY A 44 -8.69 -15.19 -6.06
CA GLY A 44 -8.31 -16.43 -6.76
C GLY A 44 -9.13 -16.73 -8.02
N THR A 45 -10.07 -15.87 -8.42
CA THR A 45 -10.90 -16.07 -9.62
C THR A 45 -10.22 -15.60 -10.91
N GLY A 46 -9.06 -14.95 -10.81
CA GLY A 46 -8.36 -14.33 -11.94
C GLY A 46 -9.05 -13.08 -12.47
N ARG A 47 -10.07 -12.57 -11.76
CA ARG A 47 -10.68 -11.27 -12.06
C ARG A 47 -9.75 -10.14 -11.67
N ARG A 48 -10.01 -8.96 -12.24
CA ARG A 48 -9.35 -7.72 -11.81
C ARG A 48 -9.63 -7.49 -10.32
N VAL A 49 -8.59 -7.04 -9.61
CA VAL A 49 -8.70 -6.61 -8.22
C VAL A 49 -9.39 -5.25 -8.20
N ASP A 50 -10.59 -5.23 -7.63
CA ASP A 50 -11.39 -4.04 -7.38
C ASP A 50 -11.57 -3.90 -5.87
N LEU A 51 -11.03 -2.82 -5.29
CA LEU A 51 -11.03 -2.61 -3.85
C LEU A 51 -12.29 -1.86 -3.43
N ASN A 52 -13.01 -2.41 -2.44
CA ASN A 52 -14.04 -1.66 -1.76
C ASN A 52 -13.41 -0.58 -0.84
N PHE A 53 -14.25 0.22 -0.19
CA PHE A 53 -13.80 1.28 0.70
C PHE A 53 -12.86 0.79 1.82
N ASP A 54 -13.20 -0.30 2.49
CA ASP A 54 -12.44 -0.82 3.63
C ASP A 54 -11.06 -1.31 3.19
N SER A 55 -11.00 -2.09 2.10
CA SER A 55 -9.74 -2.55 1.51
C SER A 55 -8.88 -1.39 1.00
N PHE A 56 -9.48 -0.34 0.44
CA PHE A 56 -8.76 0.86 0.04
C PHE A 56 -8.13 1.59 1.24
N VAL A 57 -8.88 1.75 2.33
CA VAL A 57 -8.39 2.41 3.56
C VAL A 57 -7.27 1.59 4.19
N GLU A 58 -7.45 0.28 4.33
CA GLU A 58 -6.44 -0.64 4.85
C GLU A 58 -5.15 -0.58 4.03
N CYS A 59 -5.26 -0.69 2.71
CA CYS A 59 -4.15 -0.59 1.77
C CYS A 59 -3.36 0.72 1.97
N GLY A 60 -4.06 1.86 2.08
CA GLY A 60 -3.46 3.16 2.34
C GLY A 60 -2.74 3.22 3.69
N MET A 61 -3.30 2.64 4.75
CA MET A 61 -2.69 2.60 6.08
C MET A 61 -1.40 1.76 6.10
N ILE A 62 -1.39 0.61 5.43
CA ILE A 62 -0.21 -0.26 5.30
C ILE A 62 0.92 0.51 4.60
N VAL A 63 0.62 1.12 3.45
CA VAL A 63 1.62 1.87 2.66
C VAL A 63 2.18 3.05 3.45
N LYS A 64 1.31 3.83 4.11
CA LYS A 64 1.71 4.95 4.96
C LYS A 64 2.63 4.47 6.09
N GLY A 65 2.20 3.48 6.87
CA GLY A 65 2.94 3.03 8.04
C GLY A 65 4.30 2.42 7.70
N LEU A 66 4.37 1.56 6.68
CA LEU A 66 5.64 1.00 6.22
C LEU A 66 6.57 2.08 5.64
N THR A 67 6.03 3.06 4.91
CA THR A 67 6.83 4.18 4.38
C THR A 67 7.40 5.04 5.51
N GLU A 68 6.59 5.37 6.52
CA GLU A 68 7.03 6.14 7.68
C GLU A 68 8.15 5.40 8.44
N LYS A 69 7.96 4.10 8.70
CA LYS A 69 8.96 3.27 9.36
C LYS A 69 10.24 3.12 8.55
N PHE A 70 10.16 3.04 7.22
CA PHE A 70 11.34 3.02 6.36
C PHE A 70 12.09 4.35 6.42
N LYS A 71 11.38 5.49 6.36
CA LYS A 71 11.97 6.83 6.47
C LYS A 71 12.70 7.07 7.79
N GLU A 72 12.21 6.49 8.90
CA GLU A 72 12.93 6.51 10.18
C GLU A 72 14.34 5.89 10.09
N LYS A 73 14.56 4.97 9.13
CA LYS A 73 15.83 4.26 8.92
C LYS A 73 16.64 4.80 7.75
N ASP A 74 16.00 5.38 6.74
CA ASP A 74 16.65 6.10 5.63
C ASP A 74 16.79 7.60 5.94
N SER A 75 17.54 7.92 7.00
CA SER A 75 17.75 9.30 7.48
C SER A 75 18.37 10.27 6.45
N ARG A 76 18.97 9.72 5.38
CA ARG A 76 19.62 10.48 4.31
C ARG A 76 18.78 10.57 3.04
N TYR A 77 17.56 10.01 3.03
CA TYR A 77 16.65 10.00 1.88
C TYR A 77 17.29 9.43 0.61
N THR A 78 18.05 8.35 0.77
CA THR A 78 18.77 7.68 -0.32
C THR A 78 17.91 6.63 -1.04
N GLY A 79 16.75 6.29 -0.49
CA GLY A 79 15.92 5.17 -0.93
C GLY A 79 16.48 3.81 -0.48
N SER A 80 17.38 3.78 0.50
CA SER A 80 18.01 2.55 1.00
C SER A 80 18.29 2.63 2.50
N ALA A 81 18.10 1.52 3.20
CA ALA A 81 18.36 1.41 4.63
C ALA A 81 18.95 0.04 4.98
N THR A 82 19.89 -0.01 5.91
CA THR A 82 20.40 -1.25 6.49
C THR A 82 19.62 -1.56 7.76
N LEU A 83 19.01 -2.74 7.83
CA LEU A 83 18.18 -3.18 8.95
C LEU A 83 18.78 -4.43 9.59
N SER A 84 18.85 -4.46 10.93
CA SER A 84 19.03 -5.74 11.63
C SER A 84 17.76 -6.58 11.48
N TYR A 85 17.89 -7.90 11.62
CA TYR A 85 16.74 -8.81 11.58
C TYR A 85 15.66 -8.40 12.60
N GLU A 86 16.04 -8.11 13.84
CA GLU A 86 15.14 -7.63 14.89
C GLU A 86 14.40 -6.35 14.46
N THR A 87 15.12 -5.36 13.95
CA THR A 87 14.50 -4.10 13.48
C THR A 87 13.51 -4.35 12.35
N PHE A 88 13.87 -5.21 11.40
CA PHE A 88 12.99 -5.57 10.30
C PHE A 88 11.70 -6.26 10.80
N MET A 89 11.84 -7.25 11.69
CA MET A 89 10.69 -7.99 12.23
C MET A 89 9.76 -7.08 13.03
N SER A 90 10.28 -6.26 13.93
CA SER A 90 9.47 -5.30 14.71
C SER A 90 8.83 -4.22 13.83
N MET A 91 9.41 -3.91 12.67
CA MET A 91 8.84 -2.98 11.70
C MET A 91 7.65 -3.59 10.96
N VAL A 92 7.75 -4.86 10.52
CA VAL A 92 6.79 -5.45 9.58
C VAL A 92 5.64 -6.19 10.29
N ILE A 93 5.91 -6.88 11.41
CA ILE A 93 4.91 -7.70 12.12
C ILE A 93 3.61 -6.94 12.45
N PRO A 94 3.63 -5.68 12.93
CA PRO A 94 2.39 -4.96 13.25
C PRO A 94 1.42 -4.84 12.06
N PHE A 95 1.93 -4.86 10.82
CA PHE A 95 1.11 -4.78 9.60
C PHE A 95 0.61 -6.14 9.10
N ILE A 96 1.10 -7.25 9.67
CA ILE A 96 0.66 -8.61 9.32
C ILE A 96 -0.35 -9.12 10.36
N VAL A 97 -0.18 -8.74 11.62
CA VAL A 97 -0.93 -9.29 12.77
C VAL A 97 -2.06 -8.37 13.23
N SER A 98 -2.33 -7.27 12.53
CA SER A 98 -3.50 -6.44 12.85
C SER A 98 -4.77 -7.11 12.34
N ASP A 99 -5.66 -7.47 13.27
CA ASP A 99 -7.00 -8.08 13.07
C ASP A 99 -8.02 -7.09 12.49
#